data_AF-A0A7Y5MPV6-F1
#
_entry.id   AF-A0A7Y5MPV6-F1
#
_cell.length_a   1.000
_cell.length_b   1.000
_cell.length_c   1.000
_cell.angle_alpha   90.00
_cell.angle_beta   90.00
_cell.angle_gamma   90.00
#
_symmetry.space_group_name_H-M   'P 1'
#
loop_
_entity.id
_entity.type
_entity.pdbx_description
1 polymer ?
#
loop_
_entity_poly.entity_id
_entity_poly.type
_entity_poly.pdbx_seq_one_letter_code
_entity_poly.pdbx_strand_id
1 'polypeptide(L)'
;MKTLRQFTVVPALPERLERLKDIAYNLWWTWDSEALELWRRMDLDLWDEIYHNPIKLLGEVPQERLKALSEDDSFLAHLDRVAEKLDSYLAATTWFDAQFSDREEKTIAYFSFEYGLAESLPIYSGGLGILSGDHLKSASELGLPLVGVGLLYRKGYFRQYLNSDGWQQEYLPTVEL
;
A
#
# COMPACT_ATOMS: atom_id res chain seq x y z
N MET A 1 -27.58 -23.97 9.06
CA MET A 1 -26.17 -23.64 8.76
C MET A 1 -25.68 -22.64 9.79
N LYS A 2 -24.70 -23.01 10.63
CA LYS A 2 -24.07 -22.07 11.57
C LYS A 2 -23.25 -21.05 10.77
N THR A 3 -23.52 -19.78 10.96
CA THR A 3 -22.74 -18.67 10.39
C THR A 3 -21.31 -18.78 10.89
N LEU A 4 -20.36 -18.99 9.99
CA LEU A 4 -18.93 -18.81 10.28
C LEU A 4 -18.73 -17.32 10.58
N ARG A 5 -18.46 -16.97 11.84
CA ARG A 5 -18.01 -15.63 12.20
C ARG A 5 -16.52 -15.57 11.86
N GLN A 6 -16.15 -14.75 10.88
CA GLN A 6 -14.76 -14.36 10.69
C GLN A 6 -14.39 -13.42 11.84
N PHE A 7 -13.31 -13.77 12.54
CA PHE A 7 -12.66 -12.89 13.49
C PHE A 7 -11.32 -12.51 12.88
N THR A 8 -11.09 -11.22 12.65
CA THR A 8 -9.76 -10.72 12.29
C THR A 8 -8.98 -10.59 13.58
N VAL A 9 -8.07 -11.52 13.83
CA VAL A 9 -7.13 -11.42 14.94
C VAL A 9 -6.02 -10.47 14.50
N VAL A 10 -5.98 -9.28 15.08
CA VAL A 10 -4.88 -8.33 14.83
C VAL A 10 -3.72 -8.75 15.74
N PRO A 11 -2.55 -9.11 15.19
CA PRO A 11 -1.37 -9.41 16.01
C PRO A 11 -1.00 -8.22 16.88
N ALA A 12 -0.58 -8.51 18.10
CA ALA A 12 -0.09 -7.47 18.99
C ALA A 12 1.29 -7.05 18.48
N LEU A 13 1.33 -5.96 17.71
CA LEU A 13 2.55 -5.30 17.29
C LEU A 13 3.31 -4.81 18.53
N PRO A 14 4.59 -5.21 18.72
CA PRO A 14 5.46 -4.62 19.73
C PRO A 14 5.52 -3.10 19.57
N GLU A 15 5.66 -2.36 20.69
CA GLU A 15 5.69 -0.89 20.71
C GLU A 15 6.74 -0.31 19.74
N ARG A 16 7.92 -0.92 19.69
CA ARG A 16 9.01 -0.53 18.77
C ARG A 16 8.67 -0.68 17.29
N LEU A 17 7.63 -1.45 16.96
CA LEU A 17 7.19 -1.72 15.58
C LEU A 17 5.90 -0.96 15.22
N GLU A 18 5.38 -0.11 16.10
CA GLU A 18 4.10 0.58 15.86
C GLU A 18 4.09 1.45 14.60
N ARG A 19 5.23 2.08 14.27
CA ARG A 19 5.38 2.90 13.05
C ARG A 19 5.13 2.12 11.75
N LEU A 20 5.20 0.78 11.77
CA LEU A 20 4.80 -0.03 10.61
C LEU A 20 3.34 0.20 10.23
N LYS A 21 2.46 0.50 11.19
CA LYS A 21 1.06 0.80 10.89
C LYS A 21 0.94 2.08 10.07
N ASP A 22 1.64 3.14 10.47
CA ASP A 22 1.60 4.43 9.75
C ASP A 22 2.03 4.26 8.30
N ILE A 23 3.11 3.50 8.08
CA ILE A 23 3.62 3.20 6.74
C ILE A 23 2.61 2.32 5.99
N ALA A 24 2.07 1.26 6.59
CA ALA A 24 1.13 0.34 5.93
C ALA A 24 -0.15 1.03 5.42
N TYR A 25 -0.67 2.00 6.18
CA TYR A 25 -1.89 2.74 5.86
C TYR A 25 -1.68 3.94 4.94
N ASN A 26 -0.45 4.21 4.50
CA ASN A 26 -0.14 5.31 3.57
C ASN A 26 0.47 4.77 2.28
N LEU A 27 -0.24 4.88 1.14
CA LEU A 27 0.20 4.34 -0.14
C LEU A 27 1.54 4.90 -0.68
N TRP A 28 2.13 5.91 -0.04
CA TRP A 28 3.49 6.38 -0.31
C TRP A 28 4.52 5.25 -0.41
N TRP A 29 4.39 4.20 0.41
CA TRP A 29 5.30 3.04 0.32
C TRP A 29 5.34 2.38 -1.06
N THR A 30 4.30 2.55 -1.89
CA THR A 30 4.19 1.89 -3.20
C THR A 30 5.12 2.50 -4.27
N TRP A 31 5.71 3.67 -4.01
CA TRP A 31 6.69 4.30 -4.88
C TRP A 31 7.99 4.69 -4.16
N ASP A 32 8.18 4.25 -2.91
CA ASP A 32 9.45 4.38 -2.19
C ASP A 32 10.16 3.04 -2.06
N SER A 33 11.38 2.96 -2.57
CA SER A 33 12.14 1.71 -2.61
C SER A 33 12.59 1.20 -1.24
N GLU A 34 12.87 2.09 -0.29
CA GLU A 34 13.27 1.69 1.07
C GLU A 34 12.06 1.15 1.84
N ALA A 35 10.90 1.79 1.68
CA ALA A 35 9.65 1.31 2.26
C ALA A 35 9.26 -0.08 1.71
N LEU A 36 9.43 -0.33 0.40
CA LEU A 36 9.20 -1.66 -0.19
C LEU A 36 10.13 -2.73 0.39
N GLU A 37 11.42 -2.39 0.56
CA GLU A 37 12.40 -3.32 1.11
C GLU A 37 12.13 -3.64 2.59
N LEU A 38 11.53 -2.70 3.33
CA LEU A 38 11.14 -2.93 4.72
C LEU A 38 10.18 -4.12 4.84
N TRP A 39 9.18 -4.19 3.96
CA TRP A 39 8.21 -5.29 3.92
C TRP A 39 8.85 -6.62 3.53
N ARG A 40 9.71 -6.61 2.51
CA ARG A 40 10.44 -7.81 2.05
C ARG A 40 11.34 -8.41 3.13
N ARG A 41 11.97 -7.56 3.96
CA ARG A 41 12.82 -8.01 5.07
C ARG A 41 12.03 -8.67 6.20
N MET A 42 10.73 -8.38 6.34
CA MET A 42 9.91 -9.03 7.36
C MET A 42 9.71 -10.50 7.04
N ASP A 43 9.20 -10.79 5.85
CA ASP A 43 8.96 -12.13 5.31
C ASP A 43 8.73 -12.03 3.79
N LEU A 44 9.72 -12.42 2.98
CA LEU A 44 9.66 -12.28 1.52
C LEU A 44 8.63 -13.24 0.90
N ASP A 45 8.58 -14.48 1.36
CA ASP A 45 7.69 -15.49 0.80
C ASP A 45 6.23 -15.12 1.08
N LEU A 46 5.93 -14.71 2.31
CA LEU A 46 4.59 -14.23 2.68
C LEU A 46 4.22 -12.93 1.96
N TRP A 47 5.18 -12.02 1.77
CA TRP A 47 4.97 -10.76 1.04
C TRP A 47 4.50 -10.99 -0.40
N ASP A 48 5.12 -11.95 -1.09
CA ASP A 48 4.75 -12.35 -2.44
C ASP A 48 3.39 -13.10 -2.44
N GLU A 49 3.15 -14.00 -1.47
CA GLU A 49 1.90 -14.78 -1.34
C GLU A 49 0.66 -13.89 -1.17
N ILE A 50 0.74 -12.90 -0.29
CA ILE A 50 -0.37 -11.96 -0.01
C ILE A 50 -0.46 -10.83 -1.04
N TYR A 51 0.34 -10.89 -2.10
CA TYR A 51 0.32 -9.94 -3.21
C TYR A 51 0.63 -8.51 -2.75
N HIS A 52 1.72 -8.37 -2.00
CA HIS A 52 2.27 -7.08 -1.60
C HIS A 52 1.30 -6.22 -0.77
N ASN A 53 0.54 -6.85 0.14
CA ASN A 53 -0.38 -6.17 1.04
C ASN A 53 0.23 -6.03 2.45
N PRO A 54 0.67 -4.83 2.87
CA PRO A 54 1.33 -4.67 4.16
C PRO A 54 0.38 -4.82 5.34
N ILE A 55 -0.90 -4.51 5.19
CA ILE A 55 -1.91 -4.70 6.23
C ILE A 55 -2.10 -6.18 6.51
N LYS A 56 -2.22 -7.00 5.45
CA LYS A 56 -2.27 -8.47 5.58
C LYS A 56 -0.97 -9.03 6.13
N LEU A 57 0.18 -8.49 5.72
CA LEU A 57 1.49 -8.92 6.22
C LEU A 57 1.56 -8.77 7.75
N LEU A 58 1.19 -7.60 8.25
CA LEU A 58 1.16 -7.34 9.69
C LEU A 58 0.14 -8.21 10.44
N GLY A 59 -0.87 -8.72 9.74
CA GLY A 59 -1.88 -9.65 10.25
C GLY A 59 -1.46 -11.12 10.26
N GLU A 60 -0.59 -11.53 9.34
CA GLU A 60 -0.26 -12.94 9.07
C GLU A 60 1.16 -13.33 9.49
N VAL A 61 2.07 -12.36 9.65
CA VAL A 61 3.44 -12.63 10.14
C VAL A 61 3.39 -13.26 11.54
N PRO A 62 4.12 -14.37 11.78
CA PRO A 62 4.14 -15.02 13.08
C PRO A 62 4.58 -14.08 14.21
N GLN A 63 3.94 -14.18 15.38
CA GLN A 63 4.27 -13.34 16.54
C GLN A 63 5.75 -13.47 16.97
N GLU A 64 6.34 -14.66 16.82
CA GLU A 64 7.76 -14.90 17.09
C GLU A 64 8.67 -14.09 16.17
N ARG A 65 8.29 -13.96 14.90
CA ARG A 65 9.00 -13.13 13.92
C ARG A 65 8.89 -11.66 14.27
N LEU A 66 7.70 -11.16 14.64
CA LEU A 66 7.52 -9.78 15.11
C LEU A 66 8.38 -9.47 16.34
N LYS A 67 8.47 -10.39 17.30
CA LYS A 67 9.35 -10.24 18.47
C LYS A 67 10.82 -10.19 18.08
N ALA A 68 11.28 -11.11 17.23
CA ALA A 68 12.66 -11.11 16.74
C ALA A 68 13.01 -9.80 16.01
N LEU A 69 12.11 -9.27 15.17
CA LEU A 69 12.29 -7.99 14.50
C LEU A 69 12.33 -6.81 15.48
N SER A 70 11.59 -6.87 16.58
CA SER A 70 11.61 -5.84 17.64
C SER A 70 12.90 -5.82 18.48
N GLU A 71 13.74 -6.84 18.32
CA GLU A 71 15.05 -6.98 18.97
C GLU A 71 16.21 -6.84 17.96
N ASP A 72 15.93 -6.75 16.65
CA ASP A 72 16.92 -6.60 15.59
C ASP A 72 17.22 -5.11 15.33
N ASP A 73 18.37 -4.64 15.83
CA ASP A 73 18.82 -3.25 15.66
C ASP A 73 18.96 -2.83 14.18
N SER A 74 19.31 -3.76 13.27
CA SER A 74 19.44 -3.47 11.84
C SER A 74 18.07 -3.28 11.17
N PHE A 75 17.07 -4.04 11.61
CA PHE A 75 15.69 -3.85 11.14
C PHE A 75 15.10 -2.57 11.69
N LEU A 76 15.28 -2.29 12.98
CA LEU A 76 14.74 -1.09 13.62
C LEU A 76 15.37 0.18 13.07
N ALA A 77 16.68 0.22 12.87
CA ALA A 77 17.33 1.35 12.21
C ALA A 77 16.83 1.56 10.76
N HIS A 78 16.35 0.51 10.09
CA HIS A 78 15.72 0.64 8.77
C HIS A 78 14.29 1.18 8.88
N LEU A 79 13.50 0.66 9.83
CA LEU A 79 12.16 1.17 10.14
C LEU A 79 12.19 2.67 10.48
N ASP A 80 13.11 3.08 11.36
CA ASP A 80 13.27 4.47 11.78
C ASP A 80 13.56 5.38 10.59
N ARG A 81 14.50 4.99 9.71
CA ARG A 81 14.79 5.76 8.49
C ARG A 81 13.59 5.91 7.57
N VAL A 82 12.82 4.83 7.36
CA VAL A 82 11.63 4.87 6.50
C VAL A 82 10.54 5.74 7.14
N ALA A 83 10.35 5.63 8.44
CA ALA A 83 9.40 6.44 9.19
C ALA A 83 9.76 7.94 9.15
N GLU A 84 11.03 8.28 9.38
CA GLU A 84 11.54 9.65 9.26
C GLU A 84 11.38 10.21 7.84
N LYS A 85 11.56 9.36 6.82
CA LYS A 85 11.37 9.74 5.42
C LYS A 85 9.90 10.03 5.11
N LEU A 86 8.98 9.22 5.62
CA LEU A 86 7.54 9.48 5.51
C LEU A 86 7.16 10.78 6.24
N ASP A 87 7.65 10.98 7.46
CA ASP A 87 7.38 12.19 8.24
C ASP A 87 7.90 13.43 7.51
N SER A 88 9.10 13.35 6.95
CA SER A 88 9.71 14.42 6.15
C SER A 88 8.91 14.68 4.88
N TYR A 89 8.43 13.63 4.20
CA TYR A 89 7.59 13.75 3.01
C TYR A 89 6.28 14.48 3.31
N LEU A 90 5.60 14.11 4.41
CA LEU A 90 4.32 14.71 4.80
C LEU A 90 4.44 16.14 5.34
N ALA A 91 5.59 16.49 5.92
CA ALA A 91 5.86 17.83 6.47
C ALA A 91 6.52 18.78 5.47
N ALA A 92 7.00 18.29 4.32
CA ALA A 92 7.71 19.09 3.34
C ALA A 92 6.81 20.18 2.74
N THR A 93 7.36 21.38 2.55
CA THR A 93 6.75 22.38 1.69
C THR A 93 6.81 21.90 0.25
N THR A 94 5.65 21.68 -0.35
CA THR A 94 5.57 21.15 -1.71
C THR A 94 5.87 22.23 -2.75
N TRP A 95 6.14 21.83 -3.99
CA TRP A 95 6.26 22.78 -5.10
C TRP A 95 5.01 23.65 -5.21
N PHE A 96 3.83 23.04 -5.04
CA PHE A 96 2.57 23.72 -5.14
C PHE A 96 2.44 24.80 -4.05
N ASP A 97 2.77 24.47 -2.79
CA ASP A 97 2.72 25.43 -1.67
C ASP A 97 3.62 26.64 -1.93
N ALA A 98 4.82 26.39 -2.44
CA ALA A 98 5.82 27.43 -2.70
C ALA A 98 5.42 28.38 -3.85
N GLN A 99 4.73 27.88 -4.88
CA GLN A 99 4.35 28.68 -6.04
C GLN A 99 3.00 29.39 -5.89
N PHE A 100 2.11 28.89 -5.04
CA PHE A 100 0.73 29.38 -4.96
C PHE A 100 0.23 29.56 -3.51
N SER A 101 1.03 30.22 -2.67
CA SER A 101 0.72 30.46 -1.25
C SER A 101 -0.58 31.24 -1.01
N ASP A 102 -0.97 32.13 -1.93
CA ASP A 102 -2.02 33.14 -1.72
C ASP A 102 -3.34 32.79 -2.43
N ARG A 103 -3.57 31.52 -2.78
CA ARG A 103 -4.75 31.11 -3.56
C ARG A 103 -5.97 30.80 -2.69
N GLU A 104 -7.15 30.89 -3.30
CA GLU A 104 -8.38 30.30 -2.77
C GLU A 104 -8.23 28.77 -2.65
N GLU A 105 -8.73 28.19 -1.55
CA GLU A 105 -8.76 26.75 -1.30
C GLU A 105 -9.68 26.02 -2.29
N LYS A 106 -9.16 25.75 -3.50
CA LYS A 106 -9.86 24.98 -4.53
C LYS A 106 -9.31 23.56 -4.57
N THR A 107 -10.20 22.60 -4.47
CA THR A 107 -9.90 21.17 -4.58
C THR A 107 -10.26 20.64 -5.96
N ILE A 108 -9.37 19.87 -6.57
CA ILE A 108 -9.58 19.21 -7.87
C ILE A 108 -10.13 17.82 -7.61
N ALA A 109 -11.35 17.55 -8.05
CA ALA A 109 -11.90 16.19 -8.05
C ALA A 109 -11.49 15.48 -9.35
N TYR A 110 -10.66 14.45 -9.24
CA TYR A 110 -10.22 13.64 -10.37
C TYR A 110 -11.03 12.34 -10.40
N PHE A 111 -11.87 12.17 -11.41
CA PHE A 111 -12.71 10.98 -11.57
C PHE A 111 -12.06 10.02 -12.55
N SER A 112 -11.91 8.77 -12.13
CA SER A 112 -11.48 7.68 -13.00
C SER A 112 -12.19 6.39 -12.59
N PHE A 113 -12.41 5.52 -13.57
CA PHE A 113 -12.90 4.18 -13.30
C PHE A 113 -11.80 3.28 -12.73
N GLU A 114 -10.52 3.60 -12.93
CA GLU A 114 -9.41 2.73 -12.53
C GLU A 114 -8.27 3.52 -11.90
N TYR A 115 -7.58 2.92 -10.93
CA TYR A 115 -6.37 3.47 -10.32
C TYR A 115 -5.33 2.38 -10.05
N GLY A 116 -4.23 2.42 -10.78
CA GLY A 116 -3.07 1.54 -10.62
C GLY A 116 -2.14 2.06 -9.53
N LEU A 117 -2.54 1.90 -8.26
CA LEU A 117 -1.79 2.43 -7.11
C LEU A 117 -0.82 1.39 -6.55
N ALA A 118 -1.34 0.20 -6.24
CA ALA A 118 -0.62 -0.93 -5.68
C ALA A 118 -1.20 -2.23 -6.22
N GLU A 119 -0.38 -3.27 -6.35
CA GLU A 119 -0.85 -4.61 -6.73
C GLU A 119 -1.86 -5.18 -5.72
N SER A 120 -1.65 -4.92 -4.42
CA SER A 120 -2.58 -5.30 -3.35
C SER A 120 -3.95 -4.62 -3.43
N LEU A 121 -4.11 -3.60 -4.28
CA LEU A 121 -5.38 -2.91 -4.55
C LEU A 121 -5.75 -3.06 -6.04
N PRO A 122 -6.35 -4.19 -6.44
CA PRO A 122 -6.61 -4.52 -7.84
C PRO A 122 -7.83 -3.77 -8.42
N ILE A 123 -7.82 -2.44 -8.36
CA ILE A 123 -8.89 -1.56 -8.90
C ILE A 123 -8.53 -1.00 -10.28
N TYR A 124 -7.73 -1.73 -11.04
CA TYR A 124 -7.33 -1.38 -12.41
C TYR A 124 -7.11 -2.63 -13.25
N SER A 125 -7.19 -2.48 -14.58
CA SER A 125 -7.04 -3.57 -15.54
C SER A 125 -5.98 -3.29 -16.62
N GLY A 126 -5.60 -2.02 -16.83
CA GLY A 126 -4.66 -1.67 -17.88
C GLY A 126 -4.18 -0.22 -17.83
N GLY A 127 -3.83 0.32 -19.01
CA GLY A 127 -3.13 1.60 -19.14
C GLY A 127 -3.88 2.81 -18.57
N LEU A 128 -5.22 2.81 -18.57
CA LEU A 128 -6.02 3.87 -17.95
C LEU A 128 -5.75 3.95 -16.45
N GLY A 129 -5.78 2.81 -15.76
CA GLY A 129 -5.51 2.76 -14.34
C GLY A 129 -4.08 3.13 -14.00
N ILE A 130 -3.10 2.65 -14.77
CA ILE A 130 -1.69 3.05 -14.61
C ILE A 130 -1.54 4.56 -14.73
N LEU A 131 -2.07 5.17 -15.81
CA LEU A 131 -2.03 6.62 -16.00
C LEU A 131 -2.68 7.37 -14.83
N SER A 132 -3.86 6.92 -14.39
CA SER A 132 -4.60 7.56 -13.29
C SER A 132 -3.84 7.43 -11.97
N GLY A 133 -3.20 6.29 -11.72
CA GLY A 133 -2.38 6.03 -10.54
C GLY A 133 -1.12 6.90 -10.52
N ASP A 134 -0.36 6.90 -11.61
CA ASP A 134 0.86 7.72 -11.74
C ASP A 134 0.55 9.23 -11.66
N HIS A 135 -0.61 9.64 -12.18
CA HIS A 135 -1.08 11.01 -12.04
C HIS A 135 -1.37 11.35 -10.56
N LEU A 136 -1.99 10.47 -9.79
CA LEU A 136 -2.18 10.67 -8.34
C LEU A 136 -0.85 10.74 -7.58
N LYS A 137 0.12 9.86 -7.92
CA LYS A 137 1.46 9.86 -7.30
C LYS A 137 2.17 11.19 -7.57
N SER A 138 2.19 11.62 -8.82
CA SER A 138 2.78 12.91 -9.24
C SER A 138 2.07 14.10 -8.59
N ALA A 139 0.74 14.05 -8.49
CA ALA A 139 -0.04 15.09 -7.82
C ALA A 139 0.29 15.18 -6.33
N SER A 140 0.53 14.04 -5.67
CA SER A 140 0.97 13.98 -4.27
C SER A 140 2.35 14.60 -4.08
N GLU A 141 3.33 14.25 -4.92
CA GLU A 141 4.68 14.81 -4.85
C GLU A 141 4.71 16.33 -5.10
N LEU A 142 3.87 16.81 -6.01
CA LEU A 142 3.74 18.22 -6.30
C LEU A 142 2.97 18.99 -5.21
N GLY A 143 2.17 18.31 -4.38
CA GLY A 143 1.28 18.93 -3.39
C GLY A 143 0.01 19.54 -3.99
N LEU A 144 -0.48 18.99 -5.10
CA LEU A 144 -1.73 19.44 -5.69
C LEU A 144 -2.91 19.11 -4.74
N PRO A 145 -3.91 20.00 -4.57
CA PRO A 145 -5.09 19.73 -3.77
C PRO A 145 -6.07 18.86 -4.57
N LEU A 146 -5.65 17.64 -4.90
CA LEU A 146 -6.34 16.74 -5.80
C LEU A 146 -6.88 15.53 -5.03
N VAL A 147 -8.16 15.24 -5.24
CA VAL A 147 -8.85 14.08 -4.66
C VAL A 147 -9.26 13.13 -5.78
N GLY A 148 -8.71 11.92 -5.75
CA GLY A 148 -9.13 10.83 -6.63
C GLY A 148 -10.47 10.26 -6.20
N VAL A 149 -11.41 10.15 -7.14
CA VAL A 149 -12.73 9.53 -6.95
C VAL A 149 -12.87 8.38 -7.93
N GLY A 150 -13.27 7.22 -7.41
CA GLY A 150 -13.39 5.99 -8.18
C GLY A 150 -14.25 4.94 -7.49
N LEU A 151 -14.09 3.69 -7.91
CA LEU A 151 -14.85 2.56 -7.41
C LEU A 151 -13.94 1.57 -6.69
N LEU A 152 -14.39 1.08 -5.53
CA LEU A 152 -13.77 -0.04 -4.84
C LEU A 152 -14.38 -1.35 -5.38
N TYR A 153 -13.77 -1.91 -6.41
CA TYR A 153 -14.24 -3.16 -7.00
C TYR A 153 -13.99 -4.34 -6.07
N ARG A 154 -15.06 -5.02 -5.64
CA ARG A 154 -14.95 -6.22 -4.80
C ARG A 154 -14.20 -7.36 -5.48
N LYS A 155 -14.39 -7.50 -6.79
CA LYS A 155 -13.63 -8.38 -7.66
C LYS A 155 -12.91 -7.49 -8.65
N GLY A 156 -11.61 -7.33 -8.44
CA GLY A 156 -10.74 -6.57 -9.30
C GLY A 156 -10.46 -7.27 -10.62
N TYR A 157 -9.33 -6.94 -11.23
CA TYR A 157 -8.80 -7.71 -12.35
C TYR A 157 -8.41 -9.14 -11.91
N PHE A 158 -8.48 -10.09 -12.85
CA PHE A 158 -8.12 -11.48 -12.55
C PHE A 158 -6.60 -11.64 -12.47
N ARG A 159 -6.17 -12.65 -11.70
CA ARG A 159 -4.79 -13.16 -11.74
C ARG A 159 -4.72 -14.23 -12.83
N GLN A 160 -3.79 -14.03 -13.76
CA GLN A 160 -3.53 -14.94 -14.86
C GLN A 160 -2.53 -16.02 -14.43
N TYR A 161 -2.81 -17.28 -14.77
CA TYR A 161 -1.81 -18.35 -14.74
C TYR A 161 -2.00 -19.28 -15.94
N LEU A 162 -0.96 -20.03 -16.29
CA LEU A 162 -1.02 -21.02 -17.35
C LEU A 162 -1.19 -22.41 -16.74
N ASN A 163 -2.11 -23.20 -17.27
CA ASN A 163 -2.20 -24.61 -16.91
C ASN A 163 -1.06 -25.43 -17.57
N SER A 164 -1.00 -26.74 -17.26
CA SER A 164 0.01 -27.64 -17.84
C SER A 164 0.02 -27.70 -19.37
N ASP A 165 -1.09 -27.33 -20.00
CA ASP A 165 -1.28 -27.34 -21.45
C ASP A 165 -1.00 -25.96 -22.08
N GLY A 166 -0.56 -24.98 -21.28
CA GLY A 166 -0.24 -23.63 -21.74
C GLY A 166 -1.46 -22.72 -21.96
N TRP A 167 -2.66 -23.14 -21.56
CA TRP A 167 -3.86 -22.32 -21.65
C TRP A 167 -3.97 -21.37 -20.46
N GLN A 168 -4.32 -20.12 -20.76
CA GLN A 168 -4.65 -19.11 -19.76
C GLN A 168 -5.83 -19.57 -18.91
N GLN A 169 -5.68 -19.41 -17.59
CA GLN A 169 -6.69 -19.57 -16.57
C GLN A 169 -6.81 -18.28 -15.77
N GLU A 170 -7.98 -18.08 -15.17
CA GLU A 170 -8.34 -16.84 -14.48
C GLU A 170 -8.74 -17.14 -13.03
N TYR A 171 -8.08 -16.47 -12.10
CA TYR A 171 -8.46 -16.47 -10.69
C TYR A 171 -8.91 -15.07 -10.27
N LEU A 172 -10.10 -14.94 -9.68
CA LEU A 172 -10.66 -13.66 -9.23
C LEU A 172 -10.50 -13.51 -7.71
N PRO A 173 -9.41 -12.89 -7.23
CA PRO A 173 -9.28 -12.61 -5.80
C PRO A 173 -10.38 -11.65 -5.34
N THR A 174 -10.87 -11.85 -4.12
CA THR A 174 -11.75 -10.87 -3.49
C THR A 174 -10.89 -9.83 -2.79
N VAL A 175 -11.19 -8.55 -3.01
CA VAL A 175 -10.54 -7.47 -2.26
C VAL A 175 -11.02 -7.52 -0.82
N GLU A 176 -10.09 -7.78 0.09
CA GLU A 176 -10.28 -7.71 1.54
C GLU A 176 -9.37 -6.60 2.04
N LEU A 177 -9.98 -5.55 2.58
CA LEU A 177 -9.29 -4.41 3.21
C LEU A 177 -8.80 -4.77 4.61
#